data_AF-A0A536E8I4-F1
#
_entry.id   AF-A0A536E8I4-F1
#
_cell.length_a   1.000
_cell.length_b   1.000
_cell.length_c   1.000
_cell.angle_alpha   90.00
_cell.angle_beta   90.00
_cell.angle_gamma   90.00
#
_symmetry.space_group_name_H-M   'P 1'
#
loop_
_entity.id
_entity.type
_entity.pdbx_description
1 polymer ?
#
loop_
_entity_poly.entity_id
_entity_poly.type
_entity_poly.pdbx_seq_one_letter_code
_entity_poly.pdbx_strand_id
1 'polypeptide(L)'
;MSRRPAIARGARINVALMALLAVAFLTGWLAFALATAPARWSLLVHAVGGFAILALLPWKSMIARRGMDRPRPGRWASVLLGILVLISLVAGLLHSSGVLVYWGPLTAMDFHVGAALAAVPLVVWHVVARRIRLRTVDLSRRNLLRGGLLLAASATAFAGTEIMVRATGMPGAVRRFTGSYEAGSFTPGQMPVSSWMFDAIPQIEPGSWHLTAGGRQWTYDELFAFDDHLTATLDCTGGFYSTQAWSGVRLDRLVGKADGVSIRVISDTGYDRRFPVESSRSLLLATRFGDQTLDAGHGFPARLVVPGGRGFWWVKWVSAIELDDLPHWWQSPFPLQ
;
A
#
# COMPACT_ATOMS: atom_id res chain seq x y z
N MET A 1 17.65 -38.17 25.18
CA MET A 1 16.77 -36.98 25.03
C MET A 1 15.69 -37.24 23.97
N SER A 2 14.40 -37.21 24.35
CA SER A 2 13.32 -37.67 23.47
C SER A 2 13.06 -36.71 22.29
N ARG A 3 13.05 -37.23 21.06
CA ARG A 3 12.83 -36.46 19.81
C ARG A 3 11.40 -35.92 19.66
N ARG A 4 10.42 -36.48 20.38
CA ARG A 4 8.98 -36.18 20.27
C ARG A 4 8.58 -34.74 20.70
N PRO A 5 8.99 -34.20 21.86
CA PRO A 5 8.64 -32.83 22.26
C PRO A 5 9.25 -31.74 21.36
N ALA A 6 10.42 -32.00 20.77
CA ALA A 6 11.07 -31.05 19.85
C ALA A 6 10.34 -30.95 18.50
N ILE A 7 9.79 -32.07 17.98
CA ILE A 7 9.01 -32.10 16.73
C ILE A 7 7.67 -31.36 16.91
N ALA A 8 6.97 -31.59 18.03
CA ALA A 8 5.70 -30.90 18.32
C ALA A 8 5.86 -29.38 18.52
N ARG A 9 7.00 -28.92 19.07
CA ARG A 9 7.30 -27.47 19.15
C ARG A 9 7.52 -26.88 17.75
N GLY A 10 8.24 -27.58 16.87
CA GLY A 10 8.54 -27.08 15.52
C GLY A 10 7.30 -26.93 14.62
N ALA A 11 6.36 -27.88 14.69
CA ALA A 11 5.10 -27.80 13.95
C ALA A 11 4.29 -26.55 14.33
N ARG A 12 4.16 -26.27 15.63
CA ARG A 12 3.40 -25.12 16.16
C ARG A 12 4.00 -23.78 15.74
N ILE A 13 5.32 -23.63 15.81
CA ILE A 13 6.00 -22.40 15.41
C ILE A 13 5.77 -22.12 13.92
N ASN A 14 5.89 -23.13 13.07
CA ASN A 14 5.67 -22.94 11.64
C ASN A 14 4.21 -22.56 11.32
N VAL A 15 3.23 -23.16 12.02
CA VAL A 15 1.81 -22.79 11.85
C VAL A 15 1.54 -21.38 12.37
N ALA A 16 2.09 -21.01 13.53
CA ALA A 16 1.98 -19.66 14.05
C ALA A 16 2.58 -18.62 13.08
N LEU A 17 3.78 -18.89 12.54
CA LEU A 17 4.39 -18.03 11.52
C LEU A 17 3.56 -17.95 10.24
N MET A 18 2.98 -19.06 9.78
CA MET A 18 2.08 -19.06 8.63
C MET A 18 0.87 -18.16 8.86
N ALA A 19 0.21 -18.31 10.02
CA ALA A 19 -0.95 -17.51 10.40
C ALA A 19 -0.57 -16.02 10.54
N LEU A 20 0.56 -15.71 11.19
CA LEU A 20 1.04 -14.34 11.35
C LEU A 20 1.42 -13.71 10.02
N LEU A 21 2.08 -14.44 9.11
CA LEU A 21 2.38 -13.95 7.76
C LEU A 21 1.09 -13.66 6.98
N ALA A 22 0.09 -14.54 7.05
CA ALA A 22 -1.19 -14.32 6.41
C ALA A 22 -1.92 -13.09 6.99
N VAL A 23 -1.97 -12.95 8.32
CA VAL A 23 -2.56 -11.78 8.99
C VAL A 23 -1.81 -10.51 8.63
N ALA A 24 -0.47 -10.51 8.69
CA ALA A 24 0.34 -9.36 8.33
C ALA A 24 0.14 -8.97 6.86
N PHE A 25 0.11 -9.92 5.94
CA PHE A 25 -0.17 -9.65 4.52
C PHE A 25 -1.56 -9.03 4.33
N LEU A 26 -2.61 -9.64 4.89
CA LEU A 26 -3.99 -9.15 4.76
C LEU A 26 -4.18 -7.75 5.37
N THR A 27 -3.60 -7.51 6.54
CA THR A 27 -3.70 -6.21 7.22
C THR A 27 -2.82 -5.14 6.58
N GLY A 28 -1.68 -5.52 6.00
CA GLY A 28 -0.87 -4.63 5.17
C GLY A 28 -1.62 -4.23 3.90
N TRP A 29 -2.21 -5.21 3.21
CA TRP A 29 -3.03 -5.01 2.02
C TRP A 29 -4.24 -4.09 2.28
N LEU A 30 -4.95 -4.32 3.39
CA LEU A 30 -6.07 -3.48 3.80
C LEU A 30 -5.62 -2.04 4.14
N ALA A 31 -4.49 -1.88 4.83
CA ALA A 31 -3.92 -0.56 5.11
C ALA A 31 -3.48 0.17 3.83
N PHE A 32 -3.01 -0.57 2.83
CA PHE A 32 -2.63 -0.04 1.52
C PHE A 32 -3.84 0.46 0.73
N ALA A 33 -5.00 -0.20 0.86
CA ALA A 33 -6.24 0.18 0.18
C ALA A 33 -6.96 1.39 0.83
N LEU A 34 -6.81 1.57 2.15
CA LEU A 34 -7.56 2.55 2.92
C LEU A 34 -6.76 3.85 3.15
N ALA A 35 -7.43 5.00 2.97
CA ALA A 35 -6.91 6.34 3.26
C ALA A 35 -7.62 7.01 4.46
N THR A 36 -8.39 6.24 5.23
CA THR A 36 -9.24 6.74 6.33
C THR A 36 -8.84 6.11 7.67
N ALA A 37 -9.46 6.56 8.76
CA ALA A 37 -9.15 6.11 10.13
C ALA A 37 -9.04 4.57 10.32
N PRO A 38 -9.86 3.72 9.65
CA PRO A 38 -9.69 2.26 9.74
C PRO A 38 -8.31 1.73 9.30
N ALA A 39 -7.56 2.47 8.47
CA ALA A 39 -6.17 2.13 8.13
C ALA A 39 -5.26 2.05 9.38
N ARG A 40 -5.53 2.88 10.41
CA ARG A 40 -4.76 2.88 11.66
C ARG A 40 -4.85 1.55 12.39
N TRP A 41 -6.06 0.99 12.50
CA TRP A 41 -6.27 -0.30 13.17
C TRP A 41 -5.64 -1.44 12.37
N SER A 42 -5.76 -1.39 11.05
CA SER A 42 -5.11 -2.35 10.16
C SER A 42 -3.59 -2.33 10.34
N LEU A 43 -2.97 -1.15 10.35
CA LEU A 43 -1.53 -1.00 10.56
C LEU A 43 -1.08 -1.40 11.97
N LEU A 44 -1.90 -1.20 12.99
CA LEU A 44 -1.60 -1.66 14.33
C LEU A 44 -1.53 -3.20 14.38
N VAL A 45 -2.52 -3.89 13.82
CA VAL A 45 -2.51 -5.36 13.74
C VAL A 45 -1.33 -5.84 12.88
N HIS A 46 -1.06 -5.16 11.76
CA HIS A 46 0.08 -5.45 10.90
C HIS A 46 1.41 -5.35 11.66
N ALA A 47 1.65 -4.24 12.36
CA ALA A 47 2.87 -4.00 13.14
C ALA A 47 3.02 -5.04 14.25
N VAL A 48 1.98 -5.28 15.07
CA VAL A 48 2.00 -6.31 16.11
C VAL A 48 2.30 -7.69 15.53
N GLY A 49 1.74 -8.02 14.35
CA GLY A 49 2.05 -9.24 13.61
C GLY A 49 3.52 -9.34 13.22
N GLY A 50 4.11 -8.25 12.71
CA GLY A 50 5.55 -8.15 12.41
C GLY A 50 6.43 -8.40 13.63
N PHE A 51 6.12 -7.77 14.77
CA PHE A 51 6.83 -8.00 16.04
C PHE A 51 6.67 -9.44 16.54
N ALA A 52 5.50 -10.06 16.36
CA ALA A 52 5.29 -11.46 16.71
C ALA A 52 6.11 -12.42 15.83
N ILE A 53 6.26 -12.12 14.54
CA ILE A 53 7.15 -12.86 13.63
C ILE A 53 8.59 -12.74 14.11
N LEU A 54 9.07 -11.52 14.40
CA LEU A 54 10.41 -11.26 14.95
C LEU A 54 10.66 -12.04 16.24
N ALA A 55 9.69 -12.02 17.16
CA ALA A 55 9.77 -12.76 18.42
C ALA A 55 9.89 -14.28 18.19
N LEU A 56 9.30 -14.84 17.13
CA LEU A 56 9.42 -16.26 16.81
C LEU A 56 10.69 -16.65 16.03
N LEU A 57 11.46 -15.68 15.52
CA LEU A 57 12.66 -15.94 14.72
C LEU A 57 13.72 -16.81 15.41
N PRO A 58 14.06 -16.63 16.71
CA PRO A 58 15.06 -17.48 17.37
C PRO A 58 14.66 -18.96 17.36
N TRP A 59 13.37 -19.25 17.52
CA TRP A 59 12.90 -20.62 17.45
C TRP A 59 12.83 -21.15 16.02
N LYS A 60 12.47 -20.31 15.06
CA LYS A 60 12.49 -20.65 13.64
C LYS A 60 13.91 -20.94 13.14
N SER A 61 14.91 -20.19 13.59
CA SER A 61 16.31 -20.38 13.20
C SER A 61 16.85 -21.72 13.70
N MET A 62 16.51 -22.12 14.94
CA MET A 62 16.84 -23.45 15.47
C MET A 62 16.27 -24.60 14.63
N ILE A 63 15.04 -24.44 14.11
CA ILE A 63 14.41 -25.42 13.23
C ILE A 63 15.07 -25.41 11.84
N ALA A 64 15.33 -24.21 11.31
CA ALA A 64 15.94 -24.02 10.00
C ALA A 64 17.35 -24.62 9.96
N ARG A 65 18.18 -24.43 10.99
CA ARG A 65 19.54 -25.00 11.10
C ARG A 65 19.53 -26.52 10.92
N ARG A 66 18.67 -27.23 11.68
CA ARG A 66 18.49 -28.68 11.54
C ARG A 66 17.98 -29.11 10.16
N GLY A 67 17.24 -28.23 9.47
CA GLY A 67 16.78 -28.44 8.11
C GLY A 67 17.90 -28.24 7.07
N MET A 68 18.82 -27.31 7.32
CA MET A 68 20.00 -27.06 6.50
C MET A 68 21.02 -28.20 6.57
N ASP A 69 21.10 -28.88 7.72
CA ASP A 69 21.96 -30.05 7.89
C ASP A 69 21.49 -31.28 7.07
N ARG A 70 20.28 -31.23 6.49
CA ARG A 70 19.70 -32.32 5.68
C ARG A 70 19.43 -31.86 4.25
N PRO A 71 20.12 -32.40 3.22
CA PRO A 71 19.84 -32.07 1.83
C PRO A 71 18.38 -32.37 1.49
N ARG A 72 17.67 -31.37 0.95
CA ARG A 72 16.29 -31.53 0.47
C ARG A 72 16.10 -30.73 -0.82
N PRO A 73 15.41 -31.29 -1.83
CA PRO A 73 15.05 -30.57 -3.04
C PRO A 73 14.31 -29.26 -2.73
N GLY A 74 14.61 -28.19 -3.45
CA GLY A 74 14.01 -26.86 -3.24
C GLY A 74 14.50 -26.13 -1.99
N ARG A 75 15.66 -26.48 -1.42
CA ARG A 75 16.25 -25.74 -0.30
C ARG A 75 16.41 -24.25 -0.59
N TRP A 76 16.91 -23.91 -1.78
CA TRP A 76 17.14 -22.54 -2.21
C TRP A 76 15.88 -21.68 -2.06
N ALA A 77 14.70 -22.21 -2.42
CA ALA A 77 13.42 -21.51 -2.32
C ALA A 77 13.04 -21.19 -0.87
N SER A 78 13.37 -22.08 0.08
CA SER A 78 13.15 -21.81 1.51
C SER A 78 14.12 -20.78 2.09
N VAL A 79 15.35 -20.72 1.57
CA VAL A 79 16.35 -19.71 1.94
C VAL A 79 15.94 -18.35 1.39
N LEU A 80 15.59 -18.29 0.10
CA LEU A 80 15.10 -17.09 -0.56
C LEU A 80 13.86 -16.52 0.14
N LEU A 81 12.89 -17.38 0.50
CA LEU A 81 11.73 -16.97 1.30
C LEU A 81 12.14 -16.30 2.62
N GLY A 82 13.12 -16.88 3.34
CA GLY A 82 13.63 -16.32 4.58
C GLY A 82 14.31 -14.96 4.39
N ILE A 83 15.07 -14.81 3.30
CA ILE A 83 15.72 -13.55 2.93
C ILE A 83 14.68 -12.48 2.62
N LEU A 84 13.67 -12.78 1.79
CA LEU A 84 12.63 -11.83 1.42
C LEU A 84 11.80 -11.38 2.63
N VAL A 85 11.43 -12.31 3.52
CA VAL A 85 10.74 -11.95 4.77
C VAL A 85 11.62 -11.05 5.65
N LEU A 86 12.93 -11.31 5.72
CA LEU A 86 13.85 -10.48 6.49
C LEU A 86 14.01 -9.08 5.87
N ILE A 87 14.18 -8.98 4.54
CA ILE A 87 14.21 -7.70 3.83
C ILE A 87 12.94 -6.90 4.13
N SER A 88 11.77 -7.55 4.02
CA SER A 88 10.50 -6.91 4.31
C SER A 88 10.45 -6.38 5.75
N LEU A 89 10.79 -7.20 6.75
CA LEU A 89 10.77 -6.77 8.16
C LEU A 89 11.75 -5.62 8.45
N VAL A 90 12.98 -5.70 7.92
CA VAL A 90 13.99 -4.65 8.12
C VAL A 90 13.55 -3.34 7.45
N ALA A 91 13.10 -3.40 6.20
CA ALA A 91 12.62 -2.23 5.48
C ALA A 91 11.41 -1.60 6.18
N GLY A 92 10.48 -2.41 6.68
CA GLY A 92 9.33 -1.95 7.46
C GLY A 92 9.72 -1.24 8.76
N LEU A 93 10.72 -1.75 9.49
CA LEU A 93 11.26 -1.12 10.71
C LEU A 93 12.03 0.18 10.41
N LEU A 94 12.80 0.21 9.33
CA LEU A 94 13.52 1.40 8.90
C LEU A 94 12.54 2.51 8.49
N HIS A 95 11.50 2.15 7.73
CA HIS A 95 10.42 3.07 7.37
C HIS A 95 9.65 3.53 8.62
N SER A 96 9.30 2.63 9.52
CA SER A 96 8.54 2.93 10.75
C SER A 96 9.37 3.54 11.89
N SER A 97 10.67 3.76 11.69
CA SER A 97 11.47 4.61 12.58
C SER A 97 11.82 5.94 11.92
N GLY A 98 11.76 6.01 10.60
CA GLY A 98 12.23 7.15 9.82
C GLY A 98 13.75 7.20 9.69
N VAL A 99 14.45 6.13 10.08
CA VAL A 99 15.90 5.98 9.90
C VAL A 99 16.26 5.92 8.43
N LEU A 100 15.42 5.28 7.61
CA LEU A 100 15.54 5.26 6.17
C LEU A 100 14.15 5.28 5.55
N VAL A 101 13.83 6.37 4.84
CA VAL A 101 12.60 6.50 4.06
C VAL A 101 12.90 6.31 2.57
N TYR A 102 14.00 6.88 2.09
CA TYR A 102 14.45 6.80 0.70
C TYR A 102 15.85 6.19 0.62
N TRP A 103 16.08 5.35 -0.39
CA TRP A 103 17.39 4.85 -0.80
C TRP A 103 17.53 4.98 -2.31
N GLY A 104 18.16 6.07 -2.74
CA GLY A 104 18.19 6.45 -4.14
C GLY A 104 16.77 6.68 -4.66
N PRO A 105 16.37 6.08 -5.81
CA PRO A 105 15.03 6.26 -6.37
C PRO A 105 13.93 5.43 -5.68
N LEU A 106 14.30 4.48 -4.81
CA LEU A 106 13.35 3.57 -4.15
C LEU A 106 13.13 3.96 -2.70
N THR A 107 11.94 3.70 -2.19
CA THR A 107 11.59 3.91 -0.78
C THR A 107 11.79 2.64 0.04
N ALA A 108 11.96 2.79 1.34
CA ALA A 108 11.91 1.65 2.27
C ALA A 108 10.56 0.92 2.18
N MET A 109 9.48 1.63 1.85
CA MET A 109 8.17 1.02 1.60
C MET A 109 8.19 0.13 0.34
N ASP A 110 8.87 0.53 -0.73
CA ASP A 110 9.01 -0.27 -1.95
C ASP A 110 9.74 -1.58 -1.67
N PHE A 111 10.83 -1.54 -0.90
CA PHE A 111 11.51 -2.76 -0.46
C PHE A 111 10.64 -3.63 0.45
N HIS A 112 9.88 -3.01 1.36
CA HIS A 112 8.98 -3.71 2.27
C HIS A 112 7.89 -4.48 1.53
N VAL A 113 7.17 -3.79 0.64
CA VAL A 113 6.05 -4.32 -0.13
C VAL A 113 6.53 -5.25 -1.24
N GLY A 114 7.56 -4.85 -2.00
CA GLY A 114 8.12 -5.64 -3.09
C GLY A 114 8.64 -6.99 -2.60
N ALA A 115 9.37 -7.03 -1.48
CA ALA A 115 9.83 -8.29 -0.90
C ALA A 115 8.67 -9.15 -0.37
N ALA A 116 7.63 -8.55 0.20
CA ALA A 116 6.44 -9.27 0.64
C ALA A 116 5.68 -9.91 -0.53
N LEU A 117 5.49 -9.18 -1.64
CA LEU A 117 4.84 -9.69 -2.85
C LEU A 117 5.68 -10.81 -3.49
N ALA A 118 6.99 -10.63 -3.61
CA ALA A 118 7.90 -11.66 -4.13
C ALA A 118 7.92 -12.93 -3.26
N ALA A 119 7.66 -12.80 -1.95
CA ALA A 119 7.58 -13.94 -1.04
C ALA A 119 6.30 -14.78 -1.22
N VAL A 120 5.20 -14.22 -1.73
CA VAL A 120 3.89 -14.92 -1.86
C VAL A 120 4.00 -16.27 -2.59
N PRO A 121 4.55 -16.37 -3.82
CA PRO A 121 4.64 -17.65 -4.51
C PRO A 121 5.52 -18.67 -3.75
N LEU A 122 6.56 -18.20 -3.05
CA LEU A 122 7.43 -19.05 -2.24
C LEU A 122 6.75 -19.53 -0.96
N VAL A 123 5.88 -18.73 -0.34
CA VAL A 123 5.04 -19.15 0.78
C VAL A 123 4.08 -20.24 0.33
N VAL A 124 3.36 -20.02 -0.78
CA VAL A 124 2.43 -21.01 -1.36
C VAL A 124 3.15 -22.32 -1.65
N TRP A 125 4.29 -22.26 -2.34
CA TRP A 125 5.14 -23.42 -2.58
C TRP A 125 5.59 -24.07 -1.26
N HIS A 126 6.02 -23.29 -0.27
CA HIS A 126 6.52 -23.80 1.01
C HIS A 126 5.43 -24.56 1.77
N VAL A 127 4.19 -24.06 1.80
CA VAL A 127 3.04 -24.75 2.42
C VAL A 127 2.83 -26.13 1.81
N VAL A 128 2.87 -26.21 0.47
CA VAL A 128 2.64 -27.45 -0.27
C VAL A 128 3.82 -28.42 -0.15
N ALA A 129 5.05 -27.92 -0.27
CA ALA A 129 6.27 -28.71 -0.29
C ALA A 129 6.81 -29.07 1.11
N ARG A 130 6.35 -28.39 2.17
CA ARG A 130 6.78 -28.56 3.56
C ARG A 130 5.59 -28.76 4.50
N ARG A 131 4.66 -29.65 4.12
CA ARG A 131 3.43 -29.91 4.87
C ARG A 131 3.69 -30.17 6.35
N ILE A 132 2.97 -29.43 7.20
CA ILE A 132 3.01 -29.55 8.65
C ILE A 132 1.80 -30.39 9.08
N ARG A 133 2.02 -31.40 9.92
CA ARG A 133 0.93 -32.17 10.53
C ARG A 133 0.66 -31.64 11.93
N LEU A 134 -0.48 -30.98 12.11
CA LEU A 134 -1.00 -30.60 13.42
C LEU A 134 -1.59 -31.82 14.13
N ARG A 135 -1.43 -31.90 15.45
CA ARG A 135 -2.11 -32.89 16.28
C ARG A 135 -3.13 -32.20 17.17
N THR A 136 -4.19 -32.90 17.56
CA THR A 136 -5.20 -32.37 18.49
C THR A 136 -4.60 -31.88 19.80
N VAL A 137 -3.55 -32.54 20.30
CA VAL A 137 -2.79 -32.12 21.49
C VAL A 137 -2.08 -30.76 21.34
N ASP A 138 -1.89 -30.28 20.10
CA ASP A 138 -1.35 -28.94 19.83
C ASP A 138 -2.41 -27.85 20.05
N LEU A 139 -3.71 -28.18 20.03
CA LEU A 139 -4.83 -27.30 20.32
C LEU A 139 -5.23 -27.40 21.80
N SER A 140 -4.44 -26.77 22.67
CA SER A 140 -4.68 -26.79 24.12
C SER A 140 -4.82 -25.38 24.70
N ARG A 141 -5.55 -25.24 25.81
CA ARG A 141 -5.67 -23.98 26.58
C ARG A 141 -4.31 -23.35 26.87
N ARG A 142 -3.31 -24.18 27.22
CA ARG A 142 -1.93 -23.73 27.46
C ARG A 142 -1.30 -23.08 26.22
N ASN A 143 -1.55 -23.61 25.03
CA ASN A 143 -1.02 -23.03 23.80
C ASN A 143 -1.78 -21.76 23.38
N LEU A 144 -3.09 -21.70 23.65
CA LEU A 144 -3.87 -20.47 23.49
C LEU A 144 -3.31 -19.35 24.37
N LEU A 145 -3.06 -19.62 25.66
CA LEU A 145 -2.46 -18.65 26.58
C LEU A 145 -1.05 -18.21 26.14
N ARG A 146 -0.24 -19.12 25.61
CA ARG A 146 1.08 -18.77 25.04
C ARG A 146 0.98 -17.89 23.80
N GLY A 147 0.00 -18.15 22.93
CA GLY A 147 -0.30 -17.29 21.79
C GLY A 147 -0.75 -15.89 22.23
N GLY A 148 -1.64 -15.81 23.22
CA GLY A 148 -2.05 -14.53 23.81
C GLY A 148 -0.88 -13.77 24.42
N LEU A 149 -0.01 -14.45 25.18
CA LEU A 149 1.20 -13.84 25.74
C LEU A 149 2.16 -13.34 24.65
N LEU A 150 2.36 -14.10 23.57
CA LEU A 150 3.17 -13.68 22.43
C LEU A 150 2.62 -12.39 21.82
N LEU A 151 1.30 -12.31 21.59
CA LEU A 151 0.66 -11.12 21.02
C LEU A 151 0.76 -9.92 21.97
N ALA A 152 0.51 -10.11 23.26
CA ALA A 152 0.66 -9.06 24.28
C ALA A 152 2.10 -8.54 24.37
N ALA A 153 3.10 -9.44 24.37
CA ALA A 153 4.51 -9.06 24.37
C ALA A 153 4.90 -8.31 23.08
N SER A 154 4.39 -8.75 21.93
CA SER A 154 4.63 -8.10 20.63
C SER A 154 4.01 -6.70 20.57
N ALA A 155 2.79 -6.54 21.09
CA ALA A 155 2.14 -5.24 21.21
C ALA A 155 2.89 -4.30 22.17
N THR A 156 3.38 -4.83 23.29
CA THR A 156 4.19 -4.07 24.24
C THR A 156 5.52 -3.64 23.61
N ALA A 157 6.20 -4.52 22.88
CA ALA A 157 7.42 -4.19 22.17
C ALA A 157 7.19 -3.10 21.11
N PHE A 158 6.13 -3.23 20.31
CA PHE A 158 5.73 -2.21 19.34
C PHE A 158 5.43 -0.86 20.01
N ALA A 159 4.62 -0.85 21.07
CA ALA A 159 4.35 0.38 21.84
C ALA A 159 5.63 1.00 22.40
N GLY A 160 6.56 0.18 22.89
CA GLY A 160 7.89 0.62 23.32
C GLY A 160 8.68 1.29 22.20
N THR A 161 8.65 0.75 20.98
CA THR A 161 9.30 1.40 19.82
C THR A 161 8.66 2.73 19.44
N GLU A 162 7.32 2.84 19.51
CA GLU A 162 6.62 4.10 19.25
C GLU A 162 6.93 5.16 20.32
N ILE A 163 7.01 4.76 21.59
CA ILE A 163 7.45 5.65 22.68
C ILE A 163 8.89 6.11 22.44
N MET A 164 9.79 5.19 22.10
CA MET A 164 11.19 5.51 21.84
C MET A 164 11.34 6.49 20.67
N VAL A 165 10.73 6.20 19.52
CA VAL A 165 10.76 7.07 18.33
C VAL A 165 10.30 8.49 18.66
N ARG A 166 9.25 8.64 19.46
CA ARG A 166 8.73 9.95 19.91
C ARG A 166 9.65 10.63 20.91
N ALA A 167 10.12 9.89 21.92
CA ALA A 167 10.97 10.42 22.98
C ALA A 167 12.34 10.88 22.45
N THR A 168 12.86 10.24 21.40
CA THR A 168 14.14 10.61 20.78
C THR A 168 14.00 11.57 19.61
N GLY A 169 12.79 12.04 19.28
CA GLY A 169 12.56 12.94 18.15
C GLY A 169 12.94 12.36 16.78
N MET A 170 12.88 11.03 16.63
CA MET A 170 13.17 10.40 15.33
C MET A 170 12.15 10.86 14.28
N PRO A 171 12.52 10.94 12.98
CA PRO A 171 11.60 11.39 11.93
C PRO A 171 10.29 10.60 11.92
N GLY A 172 10.34 9.35 12.35
CA GLY A 172 9.17 8.51 12.49
C GLY A 172 8.04 9.04 13.38
N ALA A 173 8.31 9.96 14.30
CA ALA A 173 7.32 10.51 15.21
C ALA A 173 6.21 11.32 14.50
N VAL A 174 6.49 11.85 13.30
CA VAL A 174 5.57 12.73 12.56
C VAL A 174 4.83 12.04 11.42
N ARG A 175 4.92 10.70 11.31
CA ARG A 175 4.18 9.95 10.30
C ARG A 175 2.68 10.16 10.42
N ARG A 176 2.00 10.15 9.28
CA ARG A 176 0.54 10.05 9.21
C ARG A 176 0.07 8.68 9.71
N PHE A 177 -1.22 8.57 10.04
CA PHE A 177 -1.83 7.31 10.48
C PHE A 177 -1.76 6.17 9.45
N THR A 178 -1.43 6.48 8.19
CA THR A 178 -1.16 5.55 7.08
C THR A 178 0.31 5.09 7.01
N GLY A 179 1.17 5.62 7.88
CA GLY A 179 2.61 5.39 7.86
C GLY A 179 3.39 6.29 6.90
N SER A 180 2.70 7.17 6.15
CA SER A 180 3.31 8.07 5.18
C SER A 180 4.00 9.28 5.82
N TYR A 181 5.07 9.77 5.20
CA TYR A 181 5.81 10.98 5.58
C TYR A 181 5.36 12.19 4.76
N GLU A 182 5.40 13.38 5.37
CA GLU A 182 5.15 14.62 4.65
C GLU A 182 6.22 14.83 3.56
N ALA A 183 5.81 15.23 2.37
CA ALA A 183 6.71 15.64 1.30
C ALA A 183 6.11 16.77 0.45
N GLY A 184 6.65 17.98 0.61
CA GLY A 184 6.43 19.11 -0.30
C GLY A 184 5.02 19.71 -0.25
N SER A 185 4.28 19.59 0.85
CA SER A 185 2.95 20.18 0.99
C SER A 185 2.99 21.69 0.72
N PHE A 186 2.03 22.16 -0.07
CA PHE A 186 1.90 23.54 -0.56
C PHE A 186 3.14 24.05 -1.34
N THR A 187 4.03 23.14 -1.73
CA THR A 187 5.24 23.43 -2.50
C THR A 187 5.27 22.50 -3.73
N PRO A 188 4.51 22.82 -4.80
CA PRO A 188 4.30 21.92 -5.94
C PRO A 188 5.59 21.31 -6.51
N GLY A 189 6.64 22.11 -6.69
CA GLY A 189 7.93 21.65 -7.22
C GLY A 189 8.74 20.72 -6.30
N GLN A 190 8.29 20.48 -5.07
CA GLN A 190 8.89 19.52 -4.13
C GLN A 190 8.00 18.28 -3.92
N MET A 191 6.80 18.24 -4.52
CA MET A 191 5.93 17.07 -4.43
C MET A 191 6.59 15.88 -5.16
N PRO A 192 6.80 14.72 -4.52
CA PRO A 192 7.40 13.59 -5.20
C PRO A 192 6.55 13.10 -6.37
N VAL A 193 7.20 12.81 -7.50
CA VAL A 193 6.56 12.16 -8.65
C VAL A 193 6.49 10.66 -8.38
N SER A 194 5.29 10.10 -8.49
CA SER A 194 5.05 8.65 -8.42
C SER A 194 4.15 8.20 -9.56
N SER A 195 4.46 7.05 -10.15
CA SER A 195 3.62 6.35 -11.12
C SER A 195 3.23 4.98 -10.58
N TRP A 196 2.14 4.40 -11.09
CA TRP A 196 1.73 3.08 -10.65
C TRP A 196 2.67 2.01 -11.23
N MET A 197 3.31 1.23 -10.35
CA MET A 197 4.25 0.16 -10.72
C MET A 197 5.31 0.57 -11.76
N PHE A 198 5.08 0.25 -13.03
CA PHE A 198 6.02 0.44 -14.14
C PHE A 198 5.51 1.43 -15.20
N ASP A 199 4.45 2.19 -14.90
CA ASP A 199 3.90 3.17 -15.82
C ASP A 199 4.94 4.24 -16.17
N ALA A 200 5.25 4.32 -17.47
CA ALA A 200 6.05 5.40 -18.02
C ALA A 200 5.30 6.74 -17.88
N ILE A 201 6.06 7.83 -17.79
CA ILE A 201 5.49 9.18 -17.79
C ILE A 201 5.33 9.63 -19.25
N PRO A 202 4.11 9.68 -19.82
CA PRO A 202 3.90 10.14 -21.18
C PRO A 202 4.23 11.63 -21.31
N GLN A 203 4.73 12.01 -22.49
CA GLN A 203 4.85 13.40 -22.90
C GLN A 203 3.68 13.71 -23.84
N ILE A 204 2.71 14.47 -23.34
CA ILE A 204 1.47 14.77 -24.06
C ILE A 204 1.52 16.21 -24.56
N GLU A 205 1.42 16.38 -25.87
CA GLU A 205 1.29 17.70 -26.50
C GLU A 205 -0.13 18.25 -26.30
N PRO A 206 -0.31 19.38 -25.60
CA PRO A 206 -1.64 19.87 -25.22
C PRO A 206 -2.53 20.23 -26.41
N GLY A 207 -1.96 20.67 -27.53
CA GLY A 207 -2.72 21.03 -28.73
C GLY A 207 -3.37 19.84 -29.45
N SER A 208 -2.87 18.63 -29.26
CA SER A 208 -3.42 17.39 -29.84
C SER A 208 -4.25 16.57 -28.85
N TRP A 209 -4.22 16.93 -27.56
CA TRP A 209 -4.92 16.20 -26.52
C TRP A 209 -6.34 16.73 -26.34
N HIS A 210 -7.26 15.79 -26.11
CA HIS A 210 -8.65 16.09 -25.79
C HIS A 210 -9.13 15.19 -24.65
N LEU A 211 -9.98 15.74 -23.78
CA LEU A 211 -10.74 14.97 -22.81
C LEU A 211 -12.11 14.62 -23.40
N THR A 212 -12.49 13.34 -23.39
CA THR A 212 -13.86 12.93 -23.70
C THR A 212 -14.69 12.84 -22.43
N ALA A 213 -15.71 13.69 -22.28
CA ALA A 213 -16.61 13.68 -21.12
C ALA A 213 -17.99 14.25 -21.46
N GLY A 214 -19.06 13.64 -20.92
CA GLY A 214 -20.43 14.13 -21.12
C GLY A 214 -20.90 14.11 -22.58
N GLY A 215 -20.40 13.17 -23.38
CA GLY A 215 -20.75 13.06 -24.81
C GLY A 215 -20.06 14.08 -25.72
N ARG A 216 -19.06 14.82 -25.23
CA ARG A 216 -18.31 15.83 -25.98
C ARG A 216 -16.80 15.72 -25.69
N GLN A 217 -15.99 16.25 -26.63
CA GLN A 217 -14.57 16.50 -26.43
C GLN A 217 -14.29 17.92 -25.90
N TRP A 218 -13.39 18.02 -24.93
CA TRP A 218 -12.91 19.27 -24.35
C TRP A 218 -11.44 19.48 -24.72
N THR A 219 -11.09 20.68 -25.14
CA THR A 219 -9.68 21.05 -25.35
C THR A 219 -8.99 21.38 -24.03
N TYR A 220 -7.65 21.39 -24.03
CA TYR A 220 -6.91 21.84 -22.86
C TYR A 220 -7.28 23.28 -22.45
N ASP A 221 -7.37 24.20 -23.41
CA ASP A 221 -7.69 25.60 -23.12
C ASP A 221 -9.10 25.77 -22.52
N GLU A 222 -10.09 25.00 -22.99
CA GLU A 222 -11.44 24.98 -22.41
C GLU A 222 -11.42 24.51 -20.96
N LEU A 223 -10.65 23.46 -20.64
CA LEU A 223 -10.51 22.96 -19.28
C LEU A 223 -9.70 23.90 -18.39
N PHE A 224 -8.68 24.54 -18.95
CA PHE A 224 -7.81 25.47 -18.23
C PHE A 224 -8.57 26.73 -17.80
N ALA A 225 -9.61 27.13 -18.54
CA ALA A 225 -10.47 28.26 -18.21
C ALA A 225 -11.33 28.03 -16.95
N PHE A 226 -11.53 26.79 -16.50
CA PHE A 226 -12.20 26.53 -15.22
C PHE A 226 -11.27 26.83 -14.04
N ASP A 227 -11.85 27.29 -12.94
CA ASP A 227 -11.13 27.69 -11.72
C ASP A 227 -11.85 27.23 -10.45
N ASP A 228 -12.39 26.00 -10.47
CA ASP A 228 -12.86 25.36 -9.25
C ASP A 228 -11.64 24.95 -8.39
N HIS A 229 -11.68 25.26 -7.08
CA HIS A 229 -10.56 25.03 -6.17
C HIS A 229 -10.86 23.93 -5.14
N LEU A 230 -9.85 23.12 -4.85
CA LEU A 230 -9.93 22.05 -3.85
C LEU A 230 -8.57 21.87 -3.16
N THR A 231 -8.51 22.01 -1.84
CA THR A 231 -7.32 21.61 -1.07
C THR A 231 -7.45 20.16 -0.66
N ALA A 232 -6.49 19.32 -1.06
CA ALA A 232 -6.56 17.88 -0.79
C ALA A 232 -5.16 17.29 -0.55
N THR A 233 -5.12 16.30 0.35
CA THR A 233 -3.93 15.49 0.63
C THR A 233 -3.90 14.26 -0.27
N LEU A 234 -2.89 14.15 -1.12
CA LEU A 234 -2.55 12.90 -1.78
C LEU A 234 -1.72 12.06 -0.81
N ASP A 235 -2.23 10.90 -0.41
CA ASP A 235 -1.54 9.94 0.45
C ASP A 235 -1.06 8.74 -0.37
N CYS A 236 0.21 8.80 -0.78
CA CYS A 236 0.80 7.84 -1.68
C CYS A 236 1.06 6.51 -0.97
N THR A 237 0.91 5.42 -1.72
CA THR A 237 1.25 4.08 -1.25
C THR A 237 2.76 3.83 -1.17
N GLY A 238 3.57 4.66 -1.82
CA GLY A 238 5.03 4.70 -1.68
C GLY A 238 5.52 5.32 -0.36
N GLY A 239 4.63 5.66 0.58
CA GLY A 239 5.02 6.07 1.92
C GLY A 239 5.28 7.57 2.10
N PHE A 240 4.78 8.41 1.20
CA PHE A 240 4.73 9.87 1.37
C PHE A 240 3.30 10.40 1.23
N TYR A 241 3.05 11.58 1.77
CA TYR A 241 1.83 12.35 1.51
C TYR A 241 2.19 13.81 1.22
N SER A 242 1.35 14.47 0.42
CA SER A 242 1.50 15.88 0.10
C SER A 242 0.14 16.55 0.04
N THR A 243 -0.02 17.68 0.72
CA THR A 243 -1.25 18.49 0.66
C THR A 243 -1.04 19.65 -0.29
N GLN A 244 -1.90 19.80 -1.30
CA GLN A 244 -1.81 20.87 -2.28
C GLN A 244 -3.17 21.56 -2.45
N ALA A 245 -3.12 22.81 -2.90
CA ALA A 245 -4.28 23.51 -3.45
C ALA A 245 -4.38 23.16 -4.95
N TRP A 246 -5.45 22.51 -5.36
CA TRP A 246 -5.67 22.08 -6.74
C TRP A 246 -6.69 22.99 -7.42
N SER A 247 -6.50 23.28 -8.70
CA SER A 247 -7.44 24.06 -9.50
C SER A 247 -7.77 23.36 -10.82
N GLY A 248 -9.03 23.44 -11.22
CA GLY A 248 -9.53 22.85 -12.46
C GLY A 248 -11.06 22.86 -12.52
N VAL A 249 -11.66 21.73 -12.88
CA VAL A 249 -13.11 21.60 -13.05
C VAL A 249 -13.67 20.44 -12.23
N ARG A 250 -14.77 20.66 -11.51
CA ARG A 250 -15.46 19.55 -10.82
C ARG A 250 -16.12 18.61 -11.81
N LEU A 251 -16.13 17.30 -11.51
CA LEU A 251 -16.64 16.32 -12.46
C LEU A 251 -18.13 16.49 -12.77
N ASP A 252 -18.94 16.96 -11.80
CA ASP A 252 -20.37 17.23 -12.00
C ASP A 252 -20.65 18.24 -13.14
N ARG A 253 -19.70 19.14 -13.42
CA ARG A 253 -19.80 20.11 -14.51
C ARG A 253 -19.44 19.52 -15.88
N LEU A 254 -18.68 18.43 -15.92
CA LEU A 254 -18.25 17.76 -17.15
C LEU A 254 -19.24 16.68 -17.59
N VAL A 255 -19.76 15.89 -16.65
CA VAL A 255 -20.65 14.75 -16.97
C VAL A 255 -22.14 15.14 -17.02
N GLY A 256 -22.51 16.31 -16.50
CA GLY A 256 -23.90 16.78 -16.49
C GLY A 256 -24.80 16.02 -15.53
N LYS A 257 -26.09 15.88 -15.87
CA LYS A 257 -27.04 15.05 -15.09
C LYS A 257 -26.65 13.59 -15.28
N ALA A 258 -26.33 12.94 -14.18
CA ALA A 258 -25.82 11.58 -14.21
C ALA A 258 -26.96 10.57 -14.18
N ASP A 259 -27.15 9.86 -15.30
CA ASP A 259 -28.11 8.75 -15.41
C ASP A 259 -27.47 7.37 -15.10
N GLY A 260 -26.13 7.33 -14.93
CA GLY A 260 -25.37 6.11 -14.58
C GLY A 260 -25.15 5.92 -13.07
N VAL A 261 -24.68 4.74 -12.67
CA VAL A 261 -24.44 4.39 -11.24
C VAL A 261 -22.99 4.64 -10.79
N SER A 262 -22.05 4.79 -11.72
CA SER A 262 -20.67 5.15 -11.42
C SER A 262 -20.03 6.06 -12.47
N ILE A 263 -18.90 6.66 -12.10
CA ILE A 263 -18.05 7.47 -12.97
C ILE A 263 -16.74 6.72 -13.18
N ARG A 264 -16.43 6.38 -14.41
CA ARG A 264 -15.16 5.77 -14.82
C ARG A 264 -14.23 6.86 -15.34
N VAL A 265 -13.05 6.98 -14.73
CA VAL A 265 -12.01 7.94 -15.14
C VAL A 265 -10.86 7.15 -15.74
N ILE A 266 -10.52 7.46 -16.99
CA ILE A 266 -9.59 6.70 -17.83
C ILE A 266 -8.38 7.58 -18.15
N SER A 267 -7.20 7.02 -18.04
CA SER A 267 -5.91 7.59 -18.43
C SER A 267 -5.54 7.22 -19.85
N ASP A 268 -4.75 8.05 -20.50
CA ASP A 268 -4.11 7.78 -21.78
C ASP A 268 -3.21 6.52 -21.74
N THR A 269 -2.73 6.14 -20.56
CA THR A 269 -1.92 4.93 -20.32
C THR A 269 -2.73 3.62 -20.26
N GLY A 270 -4.06 3.70 -20.35
CA GLY A 270 -4.96 2.57 -20.09
C GLY A 270 -5.30 2.36 -18.61
N TYR A 271 -4.72 3.14 -17.69
CA TYR A 271 -5.13 3.18 -16.28
C TYR A 271 -6.58 3.62 -16.15
N ASP A 272 -7.41 2.93 -15.37
CA ASP A 272 -8.74 3.44 -15.05
C ASP A 272 -9.17 3.15 -13.61
N ARG A 273 -10.04 4.01 -13.08
CA ARG A 273 -10.74 3.81 -11.80
C ARG A 273 -12.19 4.20 -11.91
N ARG A 274 -13.05 3.46 -11.20
CA ARG A 274 -14.47 3.78 -11.03
C ARG A 274 -14.74 4.43 -9.66
N PHE A 275 -15.65 5.39 -9.64
CA PHE A 275 -16.09 6.14 -8.47
C PHE A 275 -17.61 6.15 -8.37
N PRO A 276 -18.21 6.21 -7.18
CA PRO A 276 -19.65 6.41 -7.04
C PRO A 276 -20.07 7.71 -7.74
N VAL A 277 -21.19 7.69 -8.45
CA VAL A 277 -21.67 8.86 -9.21
C VAL A 277 -21.95 10.07 -8.32
N GLU A 278 -22.33 9.83 -7.08
CA GLU A 278 -22.58 10.83 -6.03
C GLU A 278 -21.31 11.60 -5.65
N SER A 279 -20.13 11.05 -5.97
CA SER A 279 -18.83 11.70 -5.72
C SER A 279 -18.47 12.74 -6.79
N SER A 280 -19.26 12.89 -7.86
CA SER A 280 -19.00 13.87 -8.94
C SER A 280 -18.71 15.29 -8.44
N ARG A 281 -19.35 15.72 -7.35
CA ARG A 281 -19.16 17.06 -6.76
C ARG A 281 -17.93 17.19 -5.86
N SER A 282 -17.40 16.08 -5.35
CA SER A 282 -16.22 16.06 -4.48
C SER A 282 -14.93 15.74 -5.24
N LEU A 283 -15.04 15.32 -6.49
CA LEU A 283 -13.93 15.04 -7.38
C LEU A 283 -13.64 16.24 -8.30
N LEU A 284 -12.35 16.53 -8.47
CA LEU A 284 -11.86 17.62 -9.33
C LEU A 284 -10.94 17.03 -10.39
N LEU A 285 -11.17 17.37 -11.65
CA LEU A 285 -10.18 17.21 -12.71
C LEU A 285 -9.29 18.46 -12.69
N ALA A 286 -8.10 18.33 -12.10
CA ALA A 286 -7.14 19.41 -11.96
C ALA A 286 -6.28 19.56 -13.21
N THR A 287 -5.99 20.80 -13.56
CA THR A 287 -5.00 21.22 -14.58
C THR A 287 -3.83 21.99 -13.94
N ARG A 288 -4.00 22.42 -12.69
CA ARG A 288 -3.05 23.20 -11.90
C ARG A 288 -3.02 22.74 -10.44
N PHE A 289 -1.91 23.05 -9.78
CA PHE A 289 -1.71 22.86 -8.34
C PHE A 289 -0.72 23.89 -7.79
N GLY A 290 -1.09 24.53 -6.67
CA GLY A 290 -0.46 25.77 -6.23
C GLY A 290 -0.61 26.86 -7.29
N ASP A 291 0.50 27.49 -7.65
CA ASP A 291 0.60 28.54 -8.67
C ASP A 291 1.05 28.00 -10.05
N GLN A 292 1.18 26.69 -10.19
CA GLN A 292 1.79 26.04 -11.35
C GLN A 292 0.80 25.20 -12.14
N THR A 293 1.02 25.13 -13.45
CA THR A 293 0.45 24.08 -14.30
C THR A 293 1.02 22.73 -13.87
N LEU A 294 0.25 21.66 -14.05
CA LEU A 294 0.79 20.31 -13.87
C LEU A 294 2.01 20.11 -14.77
N ASP A 295 3.03 19.40 -14.30
CA ASP A 295 4.06 18.83 -15.16
C ASP A 295 3.68 17.41 -15.61
N ALA A 296 4.46 16.84 -16.53
CA ALA A 296 4.23 15.49 -17.04
C ALA A 296 4.21 14.44 -15.91
N GLY A 297 5.08 14.56 -14.91
CA GLY A 297 5.17 13.61 -13.78
C GLY A 297 3.93 13.63 -12.88
N HIS A 298 3.34 14.81 -12.70
CA HIS A 298 2.13 15.03 -11.91
C HIS A 298 0.82 14.88 -12.69
N GLY A 299 0.89 14.61 -14.00
CA GLY A 299 -0.27 14.21 -14.79
C GLY A 299 -0.75 15.25 -15.80
N PHE A 300 0.11 16.17 -16.24
CA PHE A 300 -0.20 17.06 -17.36
C PHE A 300 -0.71 16.26 -18.57
N PRO A 301 -1.80 16.67 -19.24
CA PRO A 301 -2.49 17.97 -19.07
C PRO A 301 -3.54 18.00 -17.97
N ALA A 302 -4.06 16.85 -17.54
CA ALA A 302 -5.11 16.78 -16.54
C ALA A 302 -5.00 15.53 -15.64
N ARG A 303 -5.23 15.72 -14.34
CA ARG A 303 -5.30 14.62 -13.36
C ARG A 303 -6.56 14.67 -12.52
N LEU A 304 -6.98 13.53 -12.01
CA LEU A 304 -8.01 13.44 -11.01
C LEU A 304 -7.45 13.73 -9.61
N VAL A 305 -8.20 14.52 -8.84
CA VAL A 305 -8.00 14.79 -7.42
C VAL A 305 -9.09 14.06 -6.64
N VAL A 306 -8.68 13.17 -5.73
CA VAL A 306 -9.59 12.30 -4.97
C VAL A 306 -9.38 12.49 -3.47
N PRO A 307 -10.07 13.45 -2.84
CA PRO A 307 -9.98 13.65 -1.40
C PRO A 307 -10.30 12.38 -0.62
N GLY A 308 -9.45 12.04 0.36
CA GLY A 308 -9.64 10.84 1.18
C GLY A 308 -9.37 9.51 0.46
N GLY A 309 -8.86 9.54 -0.78
CA GLY A 309 -8.37 8.35 -1.50
C GLY A 309 -6.85 8.21 -1.41
N ARG A 310 -6.34 6.96 -1.40
CA ARG A 310 -4.91 6.66 -1.59
C ARG A 310 -4.43 7.01 -3.00
N GLY A 311 -3.12 7.19 -3.18
CA GLY A 311 -2.52 7.69 -4.43
C GLY A 311 -2.98 7.00 -5.72
N PHE A 312 -3.21 5.68 -5.71
CA PHE A 312 -3.70 4.95 -6.89
C PHE A 312 -5.17 5.28 -7.26
N TRP A 313 -5.92 6.00 -6.43
CA TRP A 313 -7.21 6.53 -6.87
C TRP A 313 -7.05 7.80 -7.73
N TRP A 314 -5.90 8.46 -7.69
CA TRP A 314 -5.67 9.76 -8.32
C TRP A 314 -5.14 9.60 -9.75
N VAL A 315 -6.03 9.21 -10.66
CA VAL A 315 -5.73 8.97 -12.08
C VAL A 315 -4.99 10.17 -12.69
N LYS A 316 -3.83 9.92 -13.31
CA LYS A 316 -3.06 10.94 -14.04
C LYS A 316 -3.27 10.80 -15.53
N TRP A 317 -2.97 11.85 -16.30
CA TRP A 317 -3.05 11.83 -17.77
C TRP A 317 -4.45 11.42 -18.25
N VAL A 318 -5.48 11.97 -17.62
CA VAL A 318 -6.87 11.59 -17.88
C VAL A 318 -7.19 11.88 -19.34
N SER A 319 -7.83 10.96 -20.05
CA SER A 319 -8.26 11.09 -21.45
C SER A 319 -9.77 10.96 -21.62
N ALA A 320 -10.45 10.26 -20.71
CA ALA A 320 -11.90 10.15 -20.72
C ALA A 320 -12.53 10.08 -19.32
N ILE A 321 -13.76 10.58 -19.21
CA ILE A 321 -14.64 10.44 -18.05
C ILE A 321 -16.00 9.98 -18.55
N GLU A 322 -16.37 8.76 -18.17
CA GLU A 322 -17.57 8.07 -18.64
C GLU A 322 -18.51 7.80 -17.47
N LEU A 323 -19.82 7.88 -17.73
CA LEU A 323 -20.82 7.31 -16.84
C LEU A 323 -20.98 5.82 -17.19
N ASP A 324 -21.06 4.97 -16.18
CA ASP A 324 -21.11 3.52 -16.33
C ASP A 324 -22.26 2.93 -15.48
N ASP A 325 -22.89 1.88 -16.00
CA ASP A 325 -23.96 1.11 -15.33
C ASP A 325 -23.38 0.06 -14.37
N LEU A 326 -22.08 -0.21 -14.46
CA LEU A 326 -21.39 -1.04 -13.50
C LEU A 326 -21.21 -0.28 -12.18
N PRO A 327 -21.42 -0.95 -11.03
CA PRO A 327 -21.21 -0.31 -9.74
C PRO A 327 -19.71 -0.03 -9.53
N HIS A 328 -19.40 1.03 -8.79
CA HIS A 328 -18.02 1.46 -8.58
C HIS A 328 -17.12 0.40 -7.94
N TRP A 329 -17.65 -0.56 -7.18
CA TRP A 329 -16.86 -1.64 -6.58
C TRP A 329 -16.60 -2.82 -7.54
N TRP A 330 -17.20 -2.82 -8.74
CA TRP A 330 -16.92 -3.79 -9.80
C TRP A 330 -15.66 -3.41 -10.58
N GLN A 331 -14.54 -3.43 -9.89
CA GLN A 331 -13.20 -3.21 -10.43
C GLN A 331 -12.20 -3.97 -9.56
N SER A 332 -11.01 -4.22 -10.09
CA SER A 332 -9.94 -4.76 -9.25
C SER A 332 -9.63 -3.78 -8.10
N PRO A 333 -9.40 -4.27 -6.87
CA PRO A 333 -9.03 -3.41 -5.74
C PRO A 333 -7.84 -2.51 -6.06
N PHE A 334 -6.92 -3.00 -6.89
CA PHE A 334 -5.77 -2.27 -7.42
C PHE A 334 -5.76 -2.31 -8.95
N PRO A 335 -5.24 -1.27 -9.62
CA PRO A 335 -5.06 -1.26 -11.07
C PRO A 335 -4.21 -2.46 -11.54
N LEU A 336 -4.60 -3.05 -12.67
CA LEU A 336 -4.03 -4.30 -13.20
C LEU A 336 -3.25 -4.14 -14.51
N GLN A 337 -2.97 -2.91 -14.95
CA GLN A 337 -2.35 -2.64 -16.26
C GLN A 337 -1.20 -3.57 -16.60
#